data_AF-A0A151K2V0-F1
#
_entry.id   AF-A0A151K2V0-F1
#
_cell.length_a   1.000
_cell.length_b   1.000
_cell.length_c   1.000
_cell.angle_alpha   90.00
_cell.angle_beta   90.00
_cell.angle_gamma   90.00
#
_symmetry.space_group_name_H-M   'P 1'
#
loop_
_entity.id
_entity.type
_entity.pdbx_description
1 polymer ?
#
loop_
_entity_poly.entity_id
_entity_poly.type
_entity_poly.pdbx_seq_one_letter_code
_entity_poly.pdbx_strand_id
1 'polypeptide(L)'
;ITGMVDKTILLSNPKYHFKNMKFIINTLLENDYPIDFILNTMNARIKLLLHKLTTKVDNNNVTEDSNEERPSWFVLPYAPQMSDKFFSIAKKLDVKLSFFSTNKLNKFIKVQKDILPKFSNKNVVYKIFCKDCDATYVGQTGRKLATRISEHRNHINSNTSNQSVITDHRLEYNHEFDWEGVRILDRERFLNKRLNSEMLHIYMPKNGLNLKTDTEFLHYSYASILNTFKHDCKPDLSMS
;
A
#
# COMPACT_ATOMS: atom_id res chain seq x y z
N ILE A 1 22.04 14.21 -14.02
CA ILE A 1 22.76 15.40 -13.50
C ILE A 1 22.27 15.79 -12.10
N THR A 2 21.00 16.18 -11.90
CA THR A 2 20.46 16.62 -10.59
C THR A 2 20.71 15.64 -9.44
N GLY A 3 20.43 14.34 -9.65
CA GLY A 3 20.69 13.31 -8.63
C GLY A 3 22.17 13.08 -8.31
N MET A 4 23.10 13.44 -9.22
CA MET A 4 24.54 13.37 -8.95
C MET A 4 24.97 14.55 -8.07
N VAL A 5 24.49 15.75 -8.39
CA VAL A 5 24.69 16.97 -7.59
C VAL A 5 24.16 16.81 -6.16
N ASP A 6 22.97 16.21 -6.02
CA ASP A 6 22.37 15.94 -4.70
C ASP A 6 23.24 15.03 -3.85
N LYS A 7 23.76 13.94 -4.43
CA LYS A 7 24.63 13.01 -3.70
C LYS A 7 25.94 13.68 -3.28
N THR A 8 26.51 14.53 -4.14
CA THR A 8 27.72 15.29 -3.79
C THR A 8 27.46 16.21 -2.61
N ILE A 9 26.40 17.02 -2.65
CA ILE A 9 26.17 18.06 -1.63
C ILE A 9 25.60 17.46 -0.32
N LEU A 10 24.68 16.49 -0.42
CA LEU A 10 23.95 15.99 0.74
C LEU A 10 24.63 14.79 1.43
N LEU A 11 25.45 14.02 0.71
CA LEU A 11 26.00 12.76 1.24
C LEU A 11 27.53 12.73 1.31
N SER A 12 28.25 13.61 0.60
CA SER A 12 29.71 13.63 0.61
C SER A 12 30.25 14.74 1.51
N ASN A 13 31.44 14.52 2.10
CA ASN A 13 32.08 15.52 2.96
C ASN A 13 32.50 16.77 2.14
N PRO A 14 32.33 18.01 2.67
CA PRO A 14 32.65 19.26 1.98
C PRO A 14 34.02 19.31 1.30
N LYS A 15 35.05 18.68 1.90
CA LYS A 15 36.40 18.61 1.34
C LYS A 15 36.45 17.93 -0.04
N TYR A 16 35.50 17.05 -0.35
CA TYR A 16 35.42 16.32 -1.61
C TYR A 16 34.43 16.93 -2.61
N HIS A 17 33.67 17.96 -2.25
CA HIS A 17 32.64 18.53 -3.12
C HIS A 17 33.21 19.01 -4.45
N PHE A 18 34.31 19.76 -4.41
CA PHE A 18 34.97 20.24 -5.63
C PHE A 18 35.44 19.08 -6.53
N LYS A 19 36.10 18.08 -5.96
CA LYS A 19 36.59 16.90 -6.68
C LYS A 19 35.42 16.12 -7.33
N ASN A 20 34.35 15.93 -6.57
CA ASN A 20 33.17 15.19 -7.04
C ASN A 20 32.40 15.96 -8.12
N MET A 21 32.30 17.29 -8.01
CA MET A 21 31.69 18.12 -9.04
C MET A 21 32.51 18.10 -10.34
N LYS A 22 33.84 18.19 -10.25
CA LYS A 22 34.73 18.05 -11.41
C LYS A 22 34.58 16.69 -12.07
N PHE A 23 34.47 15.63 -11.28
CA PHE A 23 34.23 14.28 -11.79
C PHE A 23 32.89 14.16 -12.52
N ILE A 24 31.82 14.76 -11.98
CA ILE A 24 30.49 14.79 -12.62
C ILE A 24 30.56 15.53 -13.95
N ILE A 25 31.19 16.71 -13.99
CA ILE A 25 31.33 17.51 -15.23
C ILE A 25 32.08 16.71 -16.29
N ASN A 26 33.23 16.12 -15.94
CA ASN A 26 34.02 15.33 -16.89
C ASN A 26 33.24 14.13 -17.41
N THR A 27 32.56 13.38 -16.54
CA THR A 27 31.75 12.23 -16.94
C THR A 27 30.64 12.64 -17.91
N LEU A 28 30.00 13.80 -17.69
CA LEU A 28 28.92 14.26 -18.57
C LEU A 28 29.46 14.77 -19.93
N LEU A 29 30.62 15.41 -19.94
CA LEU A 29 31.29 15.79 -21.18
C LEU A 29 31.74 14.58 -22.00
N GLU A 30 32.24 13.54 -21.34
CA GLU A 30 32.59 12.25 -21.99
C GLU A 30 31.39 11.52 -22.58
N ASN A 31 30.16 11.89 -22.19
CA ASN A 31 28.91 11.38 -22.75
C ASN A 31 28.23 12.40 -23.68
N ASP A 32 28.99 13.33 -24.26
CA ASP A 32 28.56 14.32 -25.26
C ASP A 32 27.41 15.25 -24.82
N TYR A 33 27.27 15.48 -23.52
CA TYR A 33 26.31 16.48 -23.03
C TYR A 33 26.85 17.91 -23.27
N PRO A 34 26.03 18.85 -23.79
CA PRO A 34 26.47 20.24 -23.99
C PRO A 34 26.88 20.92 -22.69
N ILE A 35 28.01 21.64 -22.71
CA ILE A 35 28.58 22.28 -21.51
C ILE A 35 27.59 23.26 -20.85
N ASP A 36 26.88 24.06 -21.65
CA ASP A 36 25.90 25.02 -21.14
C ASP A 36 24.74 24.32 -20.45
N PHE A 37 24.29 23.19 -20.98
CA PHE A 37 23.23 22.38 -20.37
C PHE A 37 23.67 21.82 -19.02
N ILE A 38 24.90 21.30 -18.93
CA ILE A 38 25.47 20.77 -17.68
C ILE A 38 25.55 21.87 -16.63
N LEU A 39 26.18 23.00 -16.95
CA LEU A 39 26.41 24.11 -16.02
C LEU A 39 25.09 24.74 -15.57
N ASN A 40 24.15 24.98 -16.48
CA ASN A 40 22.83 25.54 -16.14
C ASN A 40 22.05 24.61 -15.21
N THR A 41 22.04 23.31 -15.50
CA THR A 41 21.34 22.31 -14.68
C THR A 41 21.96 22.18 -13.29
N MET A 42 23.30 22.19 -13.20
CA MET A 42 24.00 22.12 -11.92
C MET A 42 23.78 23.39 -11.10
N ASN A 43 23.94 24.58 -11.70
CA ASN A 43 23.75 25.85 -11.02
C ASN A 43 22.31 26.03 -10.50
N ALA A 44 21.31 25.70 -11.32
CA ALA A 44 19.92 25.72 -10.89
C ALA A 44 19.69 24.79 -9.70
N ARG A 45 20.29 23.60 -9.72
CA ARG A 45 20.15 22.63 -8.62
C ARG A 45 20.84 23.08 -7.34
N ILE A 46 22.05 23.63 -7.43
CA ILE A 46 22.80 24.17 -6.29
C ILE A 46 22.02 25.30 -5.62
N LYS A 47 21.49 26.26 -6.40
CA LYS A 47 20.66 27.36 -5.89
C LYS A 47 19.44 26.83 -5.10
N LEU A 48 18.76 25.82 -5.63
CA LEU A 48 17.62 25.18 -4.94
C LEU A 48 18.03 24.49 -3.63
N LEU A 49 19.19 23.85 -3.58
CA LEU A 49 19.67 23.18 -2.37
C LEU A 49 20.10 24.19 -1.30
N LEU A 50 20.79 25.27 -1.69
CA LEU A 50 21.17 26.35 -0.78
C LEU A 50 19.94 27.03 -0.18
N HIS A 51 18.93 27.35 -1.00
CA HIS A 51 17.67 27.92 -0.52
C HIS A 51 16.95 26.99 0.47
N LYS A 52 16.94 25.67 0.23
CA LYS A 52 16.37 24.70 1.17
C LYS A 52 17.14 24.59 2.49
N LEU A 53 18.45 24.82 2.45
CA LEU A 53 19.29 24.82 3.65
C LEU A 53 19.10 26.11 4.45
N THR A 54 19.00 27.28 3.80
CA THR A 54 18.76 28.56 4.50
C THR A 54 17.38 28.62 5.14
N THR A 55 16.33 28.25 4.40
CA THR A 55 14.95 28.14 4.93
C THR A 55 14.79 27.11 6.07
N LYS A 56 15.68 26.11 6.16
CA LYS A 56 15.71 25.19 7.31
C LYS A 56 16.38 25.78 8.54
N VAL A 57 17.32 26.71 8.36
CA VAL A 57 18.03 27.39 9.46
C VAL A 57 17.16 28.50 10.06
N ASP A 58 16.38 29.21 9.24
CA ASP A 58 15.44 30.22 9.73
C ASP A 58 14.26 29.64 10.53
N ASN A 59 13.90 28.36 10.30
CA ASN A 59 12.90 27.68 11.13
C ASN A 59 13.37 27.35 12.57
N ASN A 60 14.66 27.56 12.89
CA ASN A 60 15.19 27.38 14.26
C ASN A 60 15.29 28.70 15.05
N ASN A 61 15.11 29.86 14.39
CA ASN A 61 15.04 31.16 15.05
C ASN A 61 13.67 31.77 14.76
N VAL A 62 12.79 31.68 15.77
CA VAL A 62 11.43 32.23 15.79
C VAL A 62 11.41 33.62 15.15
N THR A 63 10.77 33.71 13.99
CA THR A 63 10.14 34.95 13.53
C THR A 63 8.73 34.60 13.11
N GLU A 64 7.80 35.22 13.82
CA GLU A 64 6.37 35.19 13.58
C GLU A 64 6.09 35.72 12.17
N ASP A 65 5.80 34.84 11.21
CA ASP A 65 5.11 35.28 10.00
C ASP A 65 4.28 34.16 9.36
N SER A 66 2.96 34.34 9.42
CA SER A 66 1.88 33.56 8.79
C SER A 66 1.93 32.03 8.93
N ASN A 67 1.33 31.50 10.00
CA ASN A 67 0.72 30.17 9.97
C ASN A 67 -0.43 30.17 8.94
N GLU A 68 -0.12 30.05 7.65
CA GLU A 68 -1.10 29.52 6.72
C GLU A 68 -1.31 28.04 7.06
N GLU A 69 -2.25 27.77 7.96
CA GLU A 69 -2.72 26.42 8.24
C GLU A 69 -3.07 25.77 6.91
N ARG A 70 -2.32 24.72 6.55
CA ARG A 70 -2.61 23.99 5.32
C ARG A 70 -4.04 23.46 5.43
N PRO A 71 -4.91 23.77 4.46
CA PRO A 71 -6.31 23.38 4.55
C PRO A 71 -6.39 21.85 4.62
N SER A 72 -7.16 21.34 5.57
CA SER A 72 -7.45 19.91 5.68
C SER A 72 -8.25 19.45 4.47
N TRP A 73 -7.86 18.33 3.87
CA TRP A 73 -8.53 17.76 2.70
C TRP A 73 -9.19 16.44 3.05
N PHE A 74 -10.47 16.32 2.69
CA PHE A 74 -11.21 15.07 2.71
C PHE A 74 -11.41 14.59 1.26
N VAL A 75 -10.94 13.38 0.97
CA VAL A 75 -10.91 12.83 -0.38
C VAL A 75 -11.77 11.57 -0.46
N LEU A 76 -12.79 11.55 -1.33
CA LEU A 76 -13.69 10.41 -1.47
C LEU A 76 -13.93 10.02 -2.95
N PRO A 77 -14.33 8.76 -3.24
CA PRO A 77 -14.75 8.41 -4.58
C PRO A 77 -16.03 9.17 -4.96
N TYR A 78 -16.11 9.62 -6.21
CA TYR A 78 -17.34 10.23 -6.72
C TYR A 78 -18.45 9.18 -6.86
N ALA A 79 -19.57 9.41 -6.18
CA ALA A 79 -20.77 8.58 -6.22
C ALA A 79 -21.98 9.53 -6.29
N PRO A 80 -22.67 9.66 -7.44
CA PRO A 80 -23.63 10.74 -7.70
C PRO A 80 -24.65 10.99 -6.56
N GLN A 81 -25.21 9.94 -5.97
CA GLN A 81 -26.24 10.07 -4.93
C GLN A 81 -25.68 10.38 -3.52
N MET A 82 -24.40 10.12 -3.28
CA MET A 82 -23.74 10.31 -1.98
C MET A 82 -22.88 11.56 -1.94
N SER A 83 -22.18 11.88 -3.04
CA SER A 83 -21.22 12.98 -3.14
C SER A 83 -21.80 14.33 -2.72
N ASP A 84 -23.04 14.63 -3.10
CA ASP A 84 -23.69 15.91 -2.77
C ASP A 84 -23.97 16.05 -1.26
N LYS A 85 -24.30 14.95 -0.58
CA LYS A 85 -24.49 14.92 0.87
C LYS A 85 -23.16 15.19 1.59
N PHE A 86 -22.07 14.63 1.09
CA PHE A 86 -20.73 14.87 1.64
C PHE A 86 -20.28 16.32 1.44
N PHE A 87 -20.67 16.97 0.36
CA PHE A 87 -20.37 18.39 0.15
C PHE A 87 -20.98 19.27 1.26
N SER A 88 -22.25 19.03 1.60
CA SER A 88 -22.94 19.71 2.70
C SER A 88 -22.27 19.47 4.06
N ILE A 89 -21.77 18.26 4.32
CA ILE A 89 -21.09 17.91 5.56
C ILE A 89 -19.70 18.56 5.63
N ALA A 90 -18.91 18.48 4.56
CA ALA A 90 -17.57 19.04 4.50
C ALA A 90 -17.58 20.56 4.72
N LYS A 91 -18.57 21.26 4.17
CA LYS A 91 -18.78 22.71 4.41
C LYS A 91 -19.05 23.03 5.88
N LYS A 92 -19.77 22.18 6.61
CA LYS A 92 -20.03 22.37 8.05
C LYS A 92 -18.80 22.14 8.92
N LEU A 93 -17.88 21.29 8.48
CA LEU A 93 -16.66 20.93 9.20
C LEU A 93 -15.45 21.80 8.83
N ASP A 94 -15.62 22.78 7.93
CA ASP A 94 -14.56 23.62 7.37
C ASP A 94 -13.38 22.81 6.75
N VAL A 95 -13.72 21.72 6.05
CA VAL A 95 -12.75 20.84 5.38
C VAL A 95 -12.93 20.93 3.87
N LYS A 96 -11.83 21.00 3.11
CA LYS A 96 -11.88 20.99 1.65
C LYS A 96 -12.20 19.58 1.14
N LEU A 97 -13.24 19.47 0.32
CA LEU A 97 -13.67 18.20 -0.28
C LEU A 97 -13.08 18.02 -1.67
N SER A 98 -12.54 16.84 -1.96
CA SER A 98 -12.12 16.46 -3.31
C SER A 98 -12.62 15.07 -3.67
N PHE A 99 -12.95 14.88 -4.95
CA PHE A 99 -13.45 13.62 -5.48
C PHE A 99 -12.42 12.95 -6.39
N PHE A 100 -12.37 11.62 -6.36
CA PHE A 100 -11.64 10.84 -7.36
C PHE A 100 -12.55 9.83 -8.05
N SER A 101 -12.23 9.51 -9.30
CA SER A 101 -12.90 8.44 -10.04
C SER A 101 -12.30 7.08 -9.67
N THR A 102 -13.17 6.09 -9.45
CA THR A 102 -12.78 4.68 -9.28
C THR A 102 -12.35 4.06 -10.61
N ASN A 103 -12.88 4.55 -11.74
CA ASN A 103 -12.54 4.11 -13.09
C ASN A 103 -11.34 4.88 -13.64
N LYS A 104 -10.15 4.55 -13.14
CA LYS A 104 -8.91 5.12 -13.64
C LYS A 104 -8.58 4.56 -15.03
N LEU A 105 -8.04 5.40 -15.92
CA LEU A 105 -7.63 4.99 -17.27
C LEU A 105 -6.68 3.79 -17.26
N ASN A 106 -5.82 3.67 -16.23
CA ASN A 106 -4.90 2.53 -16.07
C ASN A 106 -5.59 1.16 -15.91
N LYS A 107 -6.90 1.13 -15.64
CA LYS A 107 -7.71 -0.09 -15.62
C LYS A 107 -7.89 -0.64 -17.04
N PHE A 108 -8.05 0.25 -18.02
CA PHE A 108 -8.28 -0.07 -19.43
C PHE A 108 -6.99 -0.02 -20.24
N ILE A 109 -6.18 1.01 -20.03
CA ILE A 109 -4.91 1.27 -20.72
C ILE A 109 -3.79 0.92 -19.76
N LYS A 110 -3.40 -0.36 -19.75
CA LYS A 110 -2.23 -0.82 -19.01
C LYS A 110 -0.99 -0.55 -19.86
N VAL A 111 0.04 0.05 -19.27
CA VAL A 111 1.39 -0.01 -19.84
C VAL A 111 1.71 -1.50 -20.00
N GLN A 112 2.15 -1.92 -21.19
CA GLN A 112 2.45 -3.30 -21.55
C GLN A 112 3.59 -3.84 -20.69
N LYS A 113 3.27 -4.25 -19.46
CA LYS A 113 4.16 -4.90 -18.52
C LYS A 113 3.80 -6.37 -18.48
N ASP A 114 4.82 -7.21 -18.34
CA ASP A 114 4.62 -8.64 -18.18
C ASP A 114 3.74 -8.94 -16.96
N ILE A 115 2.80 -9.86 -17.14
CA ILE A 115 1.94 -10.31 -16.06
C ILE A 115 2.80 -11.10 -15.08
N LEU A 116 2.85 -10.64 -13.84
CA LEU A 116 3.56 -11.37 -12.79
C LEU A 116 2.81 -12.66 -12.45
N PRO A 117 3.51 -13.81 -12.36
CA PRO A 117 2.92 -15.06 -11.89
C PRO A 117 2.26 -14.88 -10.51
N LYS A 118 1.14 -15.58 -10.27
CA LYS A 118 0.31 -15.46 -9.06
C LYS A 118 1.15 -15.45 -7.77
N PHE A 119 1.99 -16.45 -7.57
CA PHE A 119 2.80 -16.63 -6.36
C PHE A 119 3.98 -15.64 -6.23
N SER A 120 4.32 -14.90 -7.29
CA SER A 120 5.36 -13.87 -7.28
C SER A 120 4.84 -12.50 -6.85
N ASN A 121 3.52 -12.34 -6.70
CA ASN A 121 2.93 -11.11 -6.20
C ASN A 121 3.33 -10.85 -4.74
N LYS A 122 3.46 -9.56 -4.39
CA LYS A 122 3.74 -9.06 -3.04
C LYS A 122 2.62 -8.13 -2.61
N ASN A 123 2.55 -7.85 -1.31
CA ASN A 123 1.58 -6.91 -0.74
C ASN A 123 0.13 -7.32 -1.02
N VAL A 124 -0.19 -8.58 -0.77
CA VAL A 124 -1.48 -9.19 -1.12
C VAL A 124 -2.22 -9.66 0.10
N VAL A 125 -3.55 -9.60 0.02
CA VAL A 125 -4.47 -10.39 0.86
C VAL A 125 -4.84 -11.63 0.07
N TYR A 126 -4.70 -12.80 0.66
CA TYR A 126 -4.92 -14.08 0.02
C TYR A 126 -5.88 -14.96 0.82
N LYS A 127 -6.45 -15.94 0.13
CA LYS A 127 -7.39 -16.92 0.66
C LYS A 127 -6.94 -18.33 0.33
N ILE A 128 -6.90 -19.20 1.34
CA ILE A 128 -6.64 -20.63 1.23
C ILE A 128 -7.93 -21.37 1.55
N PHE A 129 -8.21 -22.43 0.78
CA PHE A 129 -9.38 -23.28 0.96
C PHE A 129 -8.97 -24.61 1.59
N CYS A 130 -9.79 -25.13 2.50
CA CYS A 130 -9.77 -26.54 2.83
C CYS A 130 -10.31 -27.35 1.63
N LYS A 131 -9.74 -28.52 1.35
CA LYS A 131 -10.22 -29.40 0.27
C LYS A 131 -11.42 -30.25 0.72
N ASP A 132 -11.44 -30.58 2.00
CA ASP A 132 -12.39 -31.55 2.55
C ASP A 132 -13.62 -30.91 3.20
N CYS A 133 -13.64 -29.58 3.35
CA CYS A 133 -14.80 -28.85 3.88
C CYS A 133 -14.83 -27.39 3.38
N ASP A 134 -15.93 -26.68 3.67
CA ASP A 134 -16.13 -25.27 3.26
C ASP A 134 -15.31 -24.25 4.07
N ALA A 135 -14.38 -24.71 4.92
CA ALA A 135 -13.56 -23.84 5.74
C ALA A 135 -12.52 -23.09 4.89
N THR A 136 -12.32 -21.82 5.23
CA THR A 136 -11.37 -20.97 4.51
C THR A 136 -10.54 -20.13 5.45
N TYR A 137 -9.27 -19.93 5.10
CA TYR A 137 -8.35 -19.06 5.83
C TYR A 137 -8.02 -17.84 4.97
N VAL A 138 -8.05 -16.66 5.57
CA VAL A 138 -7.63 -15.40 4.95
C VAL A 138 -6.40 -14.88 5.67
N GLY A 139 -5.40 -14.44 4.92
CA GLY A 139 -4.21 -13.82 5.49
C GLY A 139 -3.63 -12.75 4.58
N GLN A 140 -2.76 -11.90 5.12
CA GLN A 140 -1.97 -10.95 4.32
C GLN A 140 -0.48 -11.27 4.29
N THR A 141 0.22 -10.71 3.30
CA THR A 141 1.68 -10.68 3.27
C THR A 141 2.22 -9.46 2.53
N GLY A 142 3.26 -8.84 3.09
CA GLY A 142 4.08 -7.85 2.38
C GLY A 142 5.18 -8.47 1.50
N ARG A 143 5.46 -9.76 1.70
CA ARG A 143 6.48 -10.53 0.96
C ARG A 143 5.85 -11.25 -0.23
N LYS A 144 6.64 -12.04 -0.95
CA LYS A 144 6.11 -12.87 -2.05
C LYS A 144 5.09 -13.86 -1.48
N LEU A 145 3.96 -14.04 -2.17
CA LEU A 145 2.94 -15.01 -1.77
C LEU A 145 3.52 -16.41 -1.63
N ALA A 146 4.38 -16.84 -2.57
CA ALA A 146 5.08 -18.14 -2.53
C ALA A 146 5.73 -18.40 -1.16
N THR A 147 6.45 -17.40 -0.62
CA THR A 147 7.16 -17.54 0.65
C THR A 147 6.18 -17.73 1.81
N ARG A 148 5.08 -16.96 1.83
CA ARG A 148 4.08 -17.08 2.90
C ARG A 148 3.36 -18.43 2.87
N ILE A 149 3.05 -18.95 1.68
CA ILE A 149 2.43 -20.27 1.51
C ILE A 149 3.39 -21.38 1.94
N SER A 150 4.67 -21.28 1.57
CA SER A 150 5.68 -22.24 2.02
C SER A 150 5.84 -22.26 3.54
N GLU A 151 5.78 -21.11 4.20
CA GLU A 151 5.81 -21.03 5.66
C GLU A 151 4.66 -21.78 6.30
N HIS A 152 3.42 -21.55 5.83
CA HIS A 152 2.25 -22.27 6.33
C HIS A 152 2.41 -23.78 6.15
N ARG A 153 2.85 -24.23 4.97
CA ARG A 153 3.09 -25.65 4.69
C ARG A 153 4.15 -26.26 5.60
N ASN A 154 5.25 -25.55 5.80
CA ASN A 154 6.35 -26.03 6.66
C ASN A 154 5.97 -26.02 8.13
N HIS A 155 5.14 -25.05 8.55
CA HIS A 155 4.68 -24.95 9.94
C HIS A 155 3.83 -26.14 10.35
N ILE A 156 3.05 -26.72 9.41
CA ILE A 156 2.27 -27.91 9.72
C ILE A 156 3.15 -29.14 10.00
N ASN A 157 4.30 -29.24 9.34
CA ASN A 157 5.24 -30.33 9.57
C ASN A 157 6.10 -30.12 10.82
N SER A 158 6.01 -28.94 11.44
CA SER A 158 6.78 -28.59 12.63
C SER A 158 6.00 -28.94 13.89
N ASN A 159 6.61 -29.73 14.79
CA ASN A 159 6.01 -30.12 16.06
C ASN A 159 6.16 -29.01 17.13
N THR A 160 5.75 -27.78 16.78
CA THR A 160 5.88 -26.60 17.64
C THR A 160 4.65 -26.46 18.54
N SER A 161 4.84 -25.97 19.77
CA SER A 161 3.76 -25.77 20.75
C SER A 161 2.73 -24.71 20.36
N ASN A 162 3.11 -23.77 19.47
CA ASN A 162 2.27 -22.66 19.01
C ASN A 162 1.80 -22.93 17.58
N GLN A 163 0.88 -23.88 17.43
CA GLN A 163 0.32 -24.25 16.14
C GLN A 163 -0.52 -23.10 15.55
N SER A 164 -0.58 -23.04 14.22
CA SER A 164 -1.41 -22.05 13.52
C SER A 164 -2.82 -22.59 13.34
N VAL A 165 -3.83 -21.74 13.20
CA VAL A 165 -5.22 -22.17 12.94
C VAL A 165 -5.37 -23.10 11.74
N ILE A 166 -4.48 -22.98 10.73
CA ILE A 166 -4.42 -23.89 9.58
C ILE A 166 -3.91 -25.27 10.02
N THR A 167 -2.87 -25.28 10.85
CA THR A 167 -2.28 -26.50 11.42
C THR A 167 -3.29 -27.21 12.33
N ASP A 168 -3.95 -26.47 13.22
CA ASP A 168 -4.94 -27.01 14.17
C ASP A 168 -6.08 -27.69 13.42
N HIS A 169 -6.68 -27.00 12.45
CA HIS A 169 -7.77 -27.55 11.63
C HIS A 169 -7.34 -28.81 10.88
N ARG A 170 -6.13 -28.82 10.31
CA ARG A 170 -5.60 -30.00 9.62
C ARG A 170 -5.40 -31.18 10.57
N LEU A 171 -4.83 -30.96 11.76
CA LEU A 171 -4.54 -32.04 12.71
C LEU A 171 -5.81 -32.57 13.39
N GLU A 172 -6.75 -31.70 13.73
CA GLU A 172 -7.99 -32.08 14.42
C GLU A 172 -8.93 -32.88 13.50
N TYR A 173 -9.08 -32.45 12.25
CA TYR A 173 -10.04 -33.05 11.30
C TYR A 173 -9.37 -33.95 10.25
N ASN A 174 -8.05 -34.08 10.27
CA ASN A 174 -7.27 -34.80 9.24
C ASN A 174 -7.56 -34.30 7.81
N HIS A 175 -7.79 -33.00 7.66
CA HIS A 175 -8.08 -32.34 6.39
C HIS A 175 -6.82 -31.82 5.69
N GLU A 176 -6.90 -31.58 4.38
CA GLU A 176 -5.83 -31.01 3.58
C GLU A 176 -6.23 -29.65 2.98
N PHE A 177 -5.25 -28.77 2.83
CA PHE A 177 -5.47 -27.45 2.22
C PHE A 177 -5.09 -27.41 0.74
N ASP A 178 -5.77 -26.56 -0.02
CA ASP A 178 -5.43 -26.29 -1.40
C ASP A 178 -4.32 -25.24 -1.53
N TRP A 179 -3.08 -25.72 -1.49
CA TRP A 179 -1.86 -24.93 -1.61
C TRP A 179 -1.66 -24.29 -2.99
N GLU A 180 -2.24 -24.88 -4.04
CA GLU A 180 -2.10 -24.39 -5.42
C GLU A 180 -3.26 -23.48 -5.81
N GLY A 181 -4.48 -23.77 -5.34
CA GLY A 181 -5.69 -22.98 -5.60
C GLY A 181 -5.85 -21.72 -4.75
N VAL A 182 -4.78 -21.25 -4.09
CA VAL A 182 -4.76 -19.99 -3.35
C VAL A 182 -5.25 -18.83 -4.23
N ARG A 183 -6.21 -18.05 -3.72
CA ARG A 183 -6.78 -16.87 -4.41
C ARG A 183 -6.21 -15.58 -3.82
N ILE A 184 -5.89 -14.62 -4.67
CA ILE A 184 -5.58 -13.25 -4.25
C ILE A 184 -6.89 -12.48 -4.19
N LEU A 185 -7.25 -11.96 -3.02
CA LEU A 185 -8.46 -11.19 -2.80
C LEU A 185 -8.23 -9.70 -3.09
N ASP A 186 -7.08 -9.17 -2.65
CA ASP A 186 -6.75 -7.75 -2.79
C ASP A 186 -5.23 -7.52 -2.88
N ARG A 187 -4.82 -6.37 -3.39
CA ARG A 187 -3.42 -5.93 -3.54
C ARG A 187 -3.25 -4.52 -2.99
N GLU A 188 -2.61 -4.41 -1.83
CA GLU A 188 -2.46 -3.13 -1.13
C GLU A 188 -1.05 -2.97 -0.56
N ARG A 189 -0.36 -1.94 -1.06
CA ARG A 189 1.04 -1.63 -0.75
C ARG A 189 1.19 -1.16 0.69
N PHE A 190 0.23 -0.39 1.19
CA PHE A 190 0.31 0.20 2.52
C PHE A 190 -0.21 -0.79 3.57
N LEU A 191 0.61 -1.07 4.60
CA LEU A 191 0.28 -2.08 5.61
C LEU A 191 -1.08 -1.82 6.27
N ASN A 192 -1.35 -0.59 6.73
CA ASN A 192 -2.59 -0.26 7.44
C ASN A 192 -3.84 -0.52 6.57
N LYS A 193 -3.77 -0.16 5.28
CA LYS A 193 -4.87 -0.41 4.34
C LYS A 193 -5.01 -1.90 4.05
N ARG A 194 -3.90 -2.64 3.97
CA ARG A 194 -3.90 -4.09 3.78
C ARG A 194 -4.47 -4.84 4.99
N LEU A 195 -4.17 -4.40 6.21
CA LEU A 195 -4.77 -4.93 7.43
C LEU A 195 -6.28 -4.70 7.44
N ASN A 196 -6.75 -3.49 7.08
CA ASN A 196 -8.17 -3.24 6.92
C ASN A 196 -8.82 -4.15 5.88
N SER A 197 -8.17 -4.34 4.72
CA SER A 197 -8.64 -5.24 3.67
C SER A 197 -8.73 -6.70 4.14
N GLU A 198 -7.71 -7.18 4.86
CA GLU A 198 -7.71 -8.50 5.50
C GLU A 198 -8.86 -8.66 6.48
N MET A 199 -9.05 -7.70 7.41
CA MET A 199 -10.16 -7.72 8.38
C MET A 199 -11.53 -7.80 7.70
N LEU A 200 -11.74 -7.02 6.63
CA LEU A 200 -12.98 -7.05 5.86
C LEU A 200 -13.19 -8.43 5.21
N HIS A 201 -12.14 -9.02 4.64
CA HIS A 201 -12.20 -10.33 4.01
C HIS A 201 -12.31 -11.49 5.01
N ILE A 202 -11.87 -11.32 6.25
CA ILE A 202 -12.13 -12.25 7.36
C ILE A 202 -13.57 -12.13 7.83
N TYR A 203 -14.09 -10.90 7.94
CA TYR A 203 -15.43 -10.66 8.47
C TYR A 203 -16.53 -11.18 7.56
N MET A 204 -16.40 -11.07 6.23
CA MET A 204 -17.47 -11.36 5.27
C MET A 204 -17.90 -12.84 5.19
N PRO A 205 -17.00 -13.84 5.09
CA PRO A 205 -17.37 -15.25 4.99
C PRO A 205 -17.98 -15.81 6.29
N LYS A 206 -18.85 -16.80 6.17
CA LYS A 206 -19.45 -17.51 7.32
C LYS A 206 -18.53 -18.58 7.94
N ASN A 207 -17.71 -19.24 7.11
CA ASN A 207 -16.86 -20.37 7.50
C ASN A 207 -15.37 -20.00 7.44
N GLY A 208 -14.99 -18.95 8.19
CA GLY A 208 -13.60 -18.51 8.31
C GLY A 208 -12.88 -19.23 9.46
N LEU A 209 -11.65 -19.70 9.22
CA LEU A 209 -10.76 -20.30 10.24
C LEU A 209 -10.04 -19.24 11.10
N ASN A 210 -10.04 -17.99 10.65
CA ASN A 210 -9.42 -16.88 11.36
C ASN A 210 -10.04 -16.66 12.76
N LEU A 211 -9.22 -16.18 13.70
CA LEU A 211 -9.68 -15.90 15.06
C LEU A 211 -10.49 -14.59 15.07
N LYS A 212 -11.47 -14.48 15.98
CA LYS A 212 -12.25 -13.24 16.12
C LYS A 212 -11.38 -12.03 16.48
N THR A 213 -10.27 -12.27 17.20
CA THR A 213 -9.22 -11.29 17.51
C THR A 213 -8.65 -10.63 16.26
N ASP A 214 -8.62 -11.35 15.12
CA ASP A 214 -8.10 -10.86 13.85
C ASP A 214 -8.95 -9.72 13.26
N THR A 215 -10.12 -9.42 13.84
CA THR A 215 -11.01 -8.33 13.41
C THR A 215 -11.23 -7.24 14.46
N GLU A 216 -10.52 -7.28 15.60
CA GLU A 216 -10.75 -6.36 16.73
C GLU A 216 -10.57 -4.88 16.40
N PHE A 217 -9.68 -4.56 15.46
CA PHE A 217 -9.45 -3.17 15.03
C PHE A 217 -10.51 -2.65 14.04
N LEU A 218 -11.47 -3.48 13.65
CA LEU A 218 -12.59 -3.05 12.83
C LEU A 218 -13.58 -2.26 13.70
N HIS A 219 -13.64 -0.94 13.49
CA HIS A 219 -14.55 -0.07 14.24
C HIS A 219 -16.01 -0.51 14.07
N TYR A 220 -16.79 -0.50 15.16
CA TYR A 220 -18.17 -1.03 15.22
C TYR A 220 -19.11 -0.43 14.17
N SER A 221 -18.86 0.81 13.73
CA SER A 221 -19.62 1.46 12.65
C SER A 221 -19.52 0.68 11.33
N TYR A 222 -18.36 0.07 11.05
CA TYR A 222 -18.20 -0.79 9.87
C TYR A 222 -18.95 -2.10 10.04
N ALA A 223 -18.94 -2.71 11.24
CA ALA A 223 -19.64 -3.97 11.48
C ALA A 223 -21.15 -3.88 11.16
N SER A 224 -21.79 -2.78 11.57
CA SER A 224 -23.22 -2.53 11.29
C SER A 224 -23.50 -2.46 9.78
N ILE A 225 -22.66 -1.73 9.04
CA ILE A 225 -22.77 -1.60 7.58
C ILE A 225 -22.50 -2.94 6.89
N LEU A 226 -21.45 -3.65 7.28
CA LEU A 226 -21.06 -4.93 6.68
C LEU A 226 -22.09 -6.03 6.93
N ASN A 227 -22.74 -6.03 8.08
CA ASN A 227 -23.84 -6.96 8.35
C ASN A 227 -25.01 -6.75 7.38
N THR A 228 -25.30 -5.51 6.99
CA THR A 228 -26.32 -5.23 5.96
C THR A 228 -25.96 -5.92 4.65
N PHE A 229 -24.71 -5.77 4.18
CA PHE A 229 -24.24 -6.40 2.94
C PHE A 229 -24.14 -7.94 2.99
N LYS A 230 -23.95 -8.54 4.16
CA LYS A 230 -23.96 -10.00 4.31
C LYS A 230 -25.33 -10.63 4.01
N HIS A 231 -26.42 -9.88 4.23
CA HIS A 231 -27.78 -10.37 3.98
C HIS A 231 -28.14 -10.32 2.48
N ASP A 232 -27.59 -9.35 1.74
CA ASP A 232 -27.86 -9.16 0.30
C ASP A 232 -27.08 -10.14 -0.59
N CYS A 233 -26.00 -10.74 -0.08
CA CYS A 233 -25.18 -11.76 -0.79
C CYS A 233 -25.67 -13.20 -0.54
N LYS A 234 -26.98 -13.46 -0.54
CA LYS A 234 -27.48 -14.84 -0.72
C LYS A 234 -27.48 -15.15 -2.22
N PRO A 235 -26.89 -16.25 -2.69
CA PRO A 235 -27.16 -16.71 -4.04
C PRO A 235 -28.64 -17.08 -4.14
N ASP A 236 -29.29 -16.64 -5.22
CA ASP A 236 -30.60 -17.14 -5.63
C ASP A 236 -30.49 -18.65 -5.87
N LEU A 237 -30.75 -19.42 -4.81
CA LEU A 237 -31.10 -20.83 -4.91
C LEU A 237 -32.56 -20.91 -5.36
N SER A 238 -32.77 -20.62 -6.64
CA SER A 238 -33.97 -21.04 -7.36
C SER A 238 -33.68 -21.09 -8.86
N MET A 239 -33.31 -22.27 -9.34
CA MET A 239 -33.88 -22.84 -10.55
C MET A 239 -33.56 -24.33 -10.53
N SER A 240 -34.54 -25.06 -10.00
CA SER A 240 -34.84 -26.47 -10.30
C SER A 240 -34.97 -26.70 -11.80
#